data_AF-A0A3S9F8Q7-F1
#
_entry.id   AF-A0A3S9F8Q7-F1
#
_cell.length_a   1.000
_cell.length_b   1.000
_cell.length_c   1.000
_cell.angle_alpha   90.00
_cell.angle_beta   90.00
_cell.angle_gamma   90.00
#
_symmetry.space_group_name_H-M   'P 1'
#
loop_
_entity.id
_entity.type
_entity.pdbx_description
1 polymer ?
#
loop_
_entity_poly.entity_id
_entity_poly.type
_entity_poly.pdbx_seq_one_letter_code
_entity_poly.pdbx_strand_id
1 'polypeptide(L)'
;MDAKSLARLAAVIFAAIAVTAAAVELARREEKSVRAAPEAPATLSPNPLREGLRRCQILGGAALRDGDCLRLWAQQRDRFLGLKSPFARPTPETAAPQLPDAASQGAR
;
A
#
# COMPACT_ATOMS: atom_id res chain seq x y z
N MET A 1 -11.71 44.57 13.56
CA MET A 1 -10.76 44.01 12.58
C MET A 1 -10.74 44.93 11.38
N ASP A 2 -9.58 45.45 11.01
CA ASP A 2 -9.46 46.39 9.90
C ASP A 2 -9.79 45.71 8.56
N ALA A 3 -10.62 46.35 7.73
CA ALA A 3 -10.98 45.84 6.41
C ALA A 3 -9.75 45.54 5.54
N LYS A 4 -8.66 46.30 5.74
CA LYS A 4 -7.36 46.09 5.08
C LYS A 4 -6.70 44.77 5.47
N SER A 5 -6.80 44.38 6.73
CA SER A 5 -6.25 43.12 7.24
C SER A 5 -7.04 41.92 6.72
N LEU A 6 -8.37 42.05 6.62
CA LEU A 6 -9.24 41.04 6.02
C LEU A 6 -8.96 40.86 4.52
N ALA A 7 -8.77 41.95 3.78
CA ALA A 7 -8.43 41.89 2.36
C ALA A 7 -7.08 41.19 2.11
N ARG A 8 -6.08 41.46 2.95
CA ARG A 8 -4.78 40.77 2.89
C ARG A 8 -4.91 39.28 3.17
N LEU A 9 -5.69 38.91 4.19
CA LEU A 9 -5.92 37.50 4.52
C LEU A 9 -6.60 36.76 3.35
N ALA A 10 -7.64 37.36 2.77
CA ALA A 10 -8.33 36.77 1.61
C ALA A 10 -7.38 36.58 0.41
N ALA A 11 -6.53 37.58 0.12
CA ALA A 11 -5.55 37.49 -0.95
C ALA A 11 -4.53 36.36 -0.72
N VAL A 12 -4.04 36.18 0.51
CA VAL A 12 -3.11 35.10 0.86
C VAL A 12 -3.77 33.74 0.72
N ILE A 13 -5.00 33.57 1.20
CA ILE A 13 -5.75 32.31 1.07
C ILE A 13 -5.97 31.98 -0.41
N PHE A 14 -6.38 32.96 -1.22
CA PHE A 14 -6.59 32.76 -2.65
C PHE A 14 -5.28 32.36 -3.37
N ALA A 15 -4.18 33.04 -3.06
CA ALA A 15 -2.86 32.69 -3.60
C ALA A 15 -2.44 31.27 -3.22
N ALA A 16 -2.63 30.87 -1.96
CA ALA A 16 -2.33 29.52 -1.50
C ALA A 16 -3.15 28.45 -2.24
N ILE A 17 -4.45 28.69 -2.45
CA ILE A 17 -5.34 27.80 -3.22
C ILE A 17 -4.86 27.72 -4.67
N ALA A 18 -4.53 28.86 -5.30
CA ALA A 18 -4.08 28.91 -6.68
C ALA A 18 -2.74 28.14 -6.89
N VAL A 19 -1.78 28.31 -5.98
CA VAL A 19 -0.51 27.58 -6.01
C VAL A 19 -0.73 26.08 -5.84
N THR A 20 -1.59 25.67 -4.90
CA THR A 20 -1.90 24.25 -4.68
C THR A 20 -2.59 23.63 -5.90
N ALA A 21 -3.54 24.35 -6.50
CA ALA A 21 -4.22 23.90 -7.72
C ALA A 21 -3.24 23.76 -8.89
N ALA A 22 -2.30 24.70 -9.05
CA ALA A 22 -1.26 24.62 -10.07
C ALA A 22 -0.33 23.41 -9.84
N ALA A 23 0.10 23.18 -8.60
CA ALA A 23 0.91 22.02 -8.25
C ALA A 23 0.19 20.70 -8.58
N VAL A 24 -1.11 20.60 -8.28
CA VAL A 24 -1.92 19.42 -8.61
C VAL A 24 -2.08 19.24 -10.13
N GLU A 25 -2.29 20.32 -10.88
CA GLU A 25 -2.40 20.22 -12.35
C GLU A 25 -1.07 19.78 -12.98
N LEU A 26 0.06 20.25 -12.46
CA LEU A 26 1.39 19.80 -12.89
C LEU A 26 1.62 18.32 -12.57
N ALA A 27 1.32 17.89 -11.35
CA ALA A 27 1.40 16.48 -10.96
C ALA A 27 0.48 15.61 -11.83
N ARG A 28 -0.75 16.07 -12.14
CA ARG A 28 -1.65 15.37 -13.06
C ARG A 28 -1.13 15.31 -14.49
N ARG A 29 -0.43 16.35 -14.99
CA ARG A 29 0.19 16.35 -16.32
C ARG A 29 1.32 15.31 -16.38
N GLU A 30 2.15 15.24 -15.33
CA GLU A 30 3.18 14.21 -15.20
C GLU A 30 2.55 12.82 -15.16
N GLU A 31 1.53 12.56 -14.35
CA GLU A 31 0.83 11.27 -14.33
C GLU A 31 0.16 10.94 -15.68
N LYS A 32 -0.38 11.93 -16.40
CA LYS A 32 -0.94 11.73 -17.74
C LYS A 32 0.14 11.38 -18.76
N SER A 33 1.35 11.93 -18.63
CA SER A 33 2.51 11.55 -19.46
C SER A 33 3.06 10.17 -19.10
N VAL A 34 3.09 9.81 -17.82
CA VAL A 34 3.48 8.48 -17.33
C VAL A 34 2.46 7.42 -17.74
N ARG A 35 1.16 7.75 -17.73
CA ARG A 35 0.08 6.85 -18.17
C ARG A 35 0.04 6.63 -19.69
N ALA A 36 0.77 7.43 -20.47
CA ALA A 36 0.99 7.16 -21.89
C ALA A 36 2.03 6.05 -22.11
N ALA A 37 2.80 5.65 -21.09
CA ALA A 37 3.57 4.42 -21.10
C ALA A 37 2.65 3.24 -20.69
N PRO A 38 2.51 2.19 -21.50
CA PRO A 38 1.67 1.06 -21.14
C PRO A 38 2.43 0.20 -20.13
N GLU A 39 2.20 0.43 -18.84
CA GLU A 39 2.54 -0.56 -17.82
C GLU A 39 1.28 -1.38 -17.46
N ALA A 40 0.97 -2.32 -18.33
CA ALA A 40 0.57 -3.64 -17.85
C ALA A 40 1.84 -4.48 -17.82
N PRO A 41 2.14 -5.16 -16.70
CA PRO A 41 1.68 -6.54 -16.66
C PRO A 41 1.26 -7.00 -15.26
N ALA A 42 0.03 -7.49 -15.14
CA ALA A 42 -0.25 -8.76 -14.47
C ALA A 42 -1.76 -9.03 -14.53
N THR A 43 -2.13 -9.92 -15.44
CA THR A 43 -3.27 -10.81 -15.28
C THR A 43 -3.14 -11.56 -13.94
N LEU A 44 -3.58 -10.96 -12.83
CA LEU A 44 -3.82 -11.71 -11.61
C LEU A 44 -5.32 -11.96 -11.51
N SER A 45 -5.69 -13.23 -11.63
CA SER A 45 -6.96 -13.88 -11.31
C SER A 45 -7.95 -12.98 -10.54
N PRO A 46 -9.25 -12.94 -10.88
CA PRO A 46 -10.26 -12.15 -10.16
C PRO A 46 -10.13 -12.41 -8.67
N ASN A 47 -9.50 -11.46 -7.98
CA ASN A 47 -9.06 -11.68 -6.62
C ASN A 47 -10.29 -11.36 -5.77
N PRO A 48 -10.96 -12.35 -5.17
CA PRO A 48 -12.21 -12.11 -4.42
C PRO A 48 -12.00 -11.10 -3.29
N LEU A 49 -10.75 -10.99 -2.81
CA LEU A 49 -10.30 -9.96 -1.88
C LEU A 49 -10.51 -8.53 -2.41
N ARG A 50 -10.24 -8.27 -3.68
CA ARG A 50 -10.38 -6.94 -4.30
C ARG A 50 -11.86 -6.54 -4.39
N GLU A 51 -12.75 -7.48 -4.69
CA GLU A 51 -14.20 -7.23 -4.73
C GLU A 51 -14.75 -6.94 -3.33
N GLY A 52 -14.34 -7.73 -2.31
CA GLY A 52 -14.69 -7.48 -0.92
C GLY A 52 -14.21 -6.10 -0.44
N LEU A 53 -12.98 -5.72 -0.77
CA LEU A 53 -12.44 -4.40 -0.45
C LEU A 53 -13.20 -3.27 -1.14
N ARG A 54 -13.64 -3.44 -2.39
CA ARG A 54 -14.46 -2.43 -3.10
C ARG A 54 -15.80 -2.24 -2.43
N ARG A 55 -16.47 -3.32 -2.00
CA ARG A 55 -17.71 -3.23 -1.24
C ARG A 55 -17.52 -2.44 0.07
N CYS A 56 -16.45 -2.72 0.80
CA CYS A 56 -16.12 -1.99 2.03
C CYS A 56 -15.78 -0.51 1.78
N GLN A 57 -15.15 -0.18 0.65
CA GLN A 57 -14.93 1.22 0.26
C GLN A 57 -16.24 1.97 -0.02
N ILE A 58 -17.19 1.32 -0.71
CA ILE A 58 -18.50 1.91 -0.99
C ILE A 58 -19.29 2.19 0.30
N LEU A 59 -19.16 1.32 1.31
CA LEU A 59 -19.75 1.52 2.63
C LEU A 59 -19.14 2.72 3.40
N GLY A 60 -17.92 3.14 3.06
CA GLY A 60 -17.26 4.29 3.65
C GLY A 60 -17.13 4.19 5.17
N GLY A 61 -17.58 5.22 5.90
CA GLY A 61 -17.49 5.26 7.35
C GLY A 61 -18.24 4.13 8.07
N ALA A 62 -19.27 3.54 7.46
CA ALA A 62 -19.98 2.40 8.03
C ALA A 62 -19.10 1.14 8.14
N ALA A 63 -18.16 0.96 7.20
CA ALA A 63 -17.23 -0.16 7.21
C ALA A 63 -16.27 -0.16 8.41
N LEU A 64 -16.08 0.98 9.08
CA LEU A 64 -15.23 1.08 10.28
C LEU A 64 -15.81 0.30 11.48
N ARG A 65 -17.12 0.02 11.47
CA ARG A 65 -17.81 -0.76 12.50
C ARG A 65 -18.14 -2.18 12.05
N ASP A 66 -17.79 -2.54 10.81
CA ASP A 66 -18.07 -3.84 10.22
C ASP A 66 -16.85 -4.77 10.37
N GLY A 67 -17.03 -5.86 11.11
CA GLY A 67 -15.96 -6.81 11.41
C GLY A 67 -15.39 -7.52 10.16
N ASP A 68 -16.22 -7.75 9.14
CA ASP A 68 -15.78 -8.37 7.89
C ASP A 68 -14.92 -7.41 7.07
N CYS A 69 -15.29 -6.13 7.03
CA CYS A 69 -14.48 -5.11 6.37
C CYS A 69 -13.13 -4.88 7.06
N LEU A 70 -13.12 -4.84 8.39
CA LEU A 70 -11.88 -4.73 9.16
C LEU A 70 -10.93 -5.91 8.88
N ARG A 71 -11.47 -7.14 8.79
CA ARG A 71 -10.70 -8.34 8.45
C ARG A 71 -10.12 -8.28 7.03
N LEU A 72 -10.90 -7.83 6.05
CA LEU A 72 -10.44 -7.69 4.66
C LEU A 72 -9.30 -6.67 4.53
N TRP A 73 -9.37 -5.54 5.23
CA TRP A 73 -8.27 -4.57 5.25
C TRP A 73 -7.02 -5.09 5.93
N ALA A 74 -7.16 -5.79 7.06
CA ALA A 74 -6.03 -6.45 7.71
C ALA A 74 -5.35 -7.45 6.77
N GLN A 75 -6.13 -8.27 6.05
CA GLN A 75 -5.62 -9.22 5.08
C GLN A 75 -4.92 -8.55 3.88
N GLN A 76 -5.45 -7.44 3.39
CA GLN A 76 -4.80 -6.66 2.33
C GLN A 76 -3.46 -6.10 2.81
N ARG A 77 -3.45 -5.49 4.00
CA ARG A 77 -2.24 -4.92 4.60
C ARG A 77 -1.18 -6.00 4.79
N ASP A 78 -1.54 -7.14 5.36
CA ASP A 78 -0.62 -8.27 5.56
C ASP A 78 -0.02 -8.76 4.24
N ARG A 79 -0.80 -8.74 3.16
CA ARG A 79 -0.32 -9.09 1.81
C ARG A 79 0.63 -8.04 1.25
N PHE A 80 0.29 -6.75 1.40
CA PHE A 80 1.13 -5.64 0.93
C PHE A 80 2.47 -5.62 1.65
N LEU A 81 2.46 -5.88 2.96
CA LEU A 81 3.66 -5.98 3.78
C LEU A 81 4.40 -7.32 3.62
N GLY A 82 3.89 -8.25 2.80
CA GLY A 82 4.49 -9.57 2.61
C GLY A 82 4.41 -10.51 3.83
N LEU A 83 3.73 -10.11 4.90
CA LEU A 83 3.57 -10.86 6.15
C LEU A 83 2.83 -12.20 5.96
N LYS A 84 1.96 -12.27 4.95
CA LYS A 84 1.21 -13.48 4.56
C LYS A 84 1.46 -13.84 3.10
N SER A 85 2.73 -13.89 2.70
CA SER A 85 3.09 -14.46 1.42
C SER A 85 3.18 -15.99 1.53
N PRO A 86 2.42 -16.77 0.75
CA PRO A 86 2.73 -18.19 0.52
C PRO A 86 4.09 -18.36 -0.19
N PHE A 87 4.62 -17.27 -0.75
CA PHE A 87 5.97 -17.14 -1.29
C PHE A 87 6.91 -16.44 -0.29
N ALA A 88 6.78 -16.74 1.01
CA ALA A 88 7.98 -16.72 1.83
C ALA A 88 8.92 -17.72 1.15
N ARG A 89 9.93 -17.22 0.43
CA ARG A 89 11.03 -18.09 0.01
C ARG A 89 11.45 -18.81 1.28
N PRO A 90 11.63 -20.15 1.31
CA PRO A 90 12.40 -20.73 2.37
C PRO A 90 13.69 -19.91 2.35
N THR A 91 13.94 -19.16 3.42
CA THR A 91 15.28 -18.71 3.71
C THR A 91 16.10 -19.99 3.55
N PRO A 92 17.11 -20.05 2.66
CA PRO A 92 18.14 -21.02 2.89
C PRO A 92 18.70 -20.58 4.23
N GLU A 93 18.15 -21.15 5.30
CA GLU A 93 18.87 -21.45 6.50
C GLU A 93 20.17 -21.99 5.96
N THR A 94 21.18 -21.11 5.96
CA THR A 94 22.56 -21.44 5.72
C THR A 94 22.75 -22.66 6.58
N ALA A 95 22.76 -23.80 5.91
CA ALA A 95 23.17 -25.05 6.46
C ALA A 95 24.56 -24.77 7.02
N ALA A 96 24.61 -24.53 8.33
CA ALA A 96 25.82 -24.80 9.07
C ALA A 96 26.19 -26.22 8.67
N PRO A 97 27.41 -26.47 8.16
CA PRO A 97 27.82 -27.82 7.82
C PRO A 97 27.62 -28.68 9.07
N GLN A 98 26.69 -29.64 8.97
CA GLN A 98 26.55 -30.71 9.94
C GLN A 98 27.87 -31.47 9.87
N LEU A 99 28.79 -31.12 10.77
CA LEU A 99 30.01 -31.85 11.02
C LEU A 99 29.59 -33.28 11.39
N PRO A 100 29.98 -34.32 10.65
CA PRO A 100 29.60 -35.69 10.99
C PRO A 100 30.14 -36.02 12.38
N ASP A 101 29.25 -36.42 13.28
CA ASP A 101 29.57 -36.93 14.62
C ASP A 101 30.58 -38.09 14.49
N ALA A 102 31.84 -37.77 14.80
CA ALA A 102 32.89 -38.73 15.03
C ALA A 102 32.72 -39.35 16.43
N ALA A 103 31.66 -40.14 16.67
CA ALA A 103 31.50 -40.82 17.97
C ALA A 103 30.45 -41.95 17.99
N SER A 104 30.45 -42.90 17.05
CA SER A 104 29.69 -44.16 17.26
C SER A 104 30.17 -45.34 16.38
N GLN A 105 31.44 -45.71 16.49
CA GLN A 105 31.90 -47.06 16.10
C GLN A 105 32.74 -47.67 17.22
N GLY A 106 32.06 -48.05 18.30
CA GLY A 106 32.57 -48.92 19.34
C GLY A 106 31.50 -49.95 19.68
N ALA A 107 31.51 -51.09 18.98
CA ALA A 107 30.93 -52.37 19.39
C ALA A 107 31.07 -53.42 18.28
N ARG A 108 32.22 -54.10 18.20
CA ARG A 108 32.29 -55.54 17.97
C ARG A 108 33.66 -56.09 18.29
#